data_AF-A0A7C4DBL1-F1
#
_entry.id   AF-A0A7C4DBL1-F1
#
_cell.length_a   1.000
_cell.length_b   1.000
_cell.length_c   1.000
_cell.angle_alpha   90.00
_cell.angle_beta   90.00
_cell.angle_gamma   90.00
#
_symmetry.space_group_name_H-M   'P 1'
#
loop_
_entity.id
_entity.type
_entity.pdbx_description
1 polymer ?
#
loop_
_entity_poly.entity_id
_entity_poly.type
_entity_poly.pdbx_seq_one_letter_code
_entity_poly.pdbx_strand_id
1 'polypeptide(L)'
;MQVQRFRMTPTSRGALFRAKRWFYSTFYTKAPPEVKEENKRAWVSLAGKIIEELNRRNASDKPARLTISYEVGSRGEFKPISATVELMEIKPIEVFTITVG
;
A
#
# COMPACT_ATOMS: atom_id res chain seq x y z
N MET A 1 16.22 -2.57 8.46
CA MET A 1 15.25 -1.74 7.70
C MET A 1 15.03 -2.32 6.30
N GLN A 2 13.77 -2.47 5.89
CA GLN A 2 13.35 -2.92 4.55
C GLN A 2 12.39 -1.89 3.93
N VAL A 3 12.28 -1.88 2.60
CA VAL A 3 11.44 -0.96 1.85
C VAL A 3 10.61 -1.72 0.82
N GLN A 4 9.28 -1.61 0.92
CA GLN A 4 8.37 -2.08 -0.12
C GLN A 4 7.86 -0.89 -0.93
N ARG A 5 8.37 -0.76 -2.17
CA ARG A 5 7.89 0.21 -3.16
C ARG A 5 6.92 -0.45 -4.11
N PHE A 6 5.70 0.05 -4.20
CA PHE A 6 4.67 -0.50 -5.10
C PHE A 6 4.77 0.11 -6.49
N ARG A 7 4.28 -0.60 -7.51
CA ARG A 7 4.05 0.01 -8.83
C ARG A 7 2.92 1.04 -8.72
N MET A 8 3.00 2.09 -9.55
CA MET A 8 1.96 3.11 -9.65
C MET A 8 0.61 2.47 -9.95
N THR A 9 -0.44 3.05 -9.38
CA THR A 9 -1.84 2.69 -9.66
C THR A 9 -2.62 3.91 -10.14
N PRO A 10 -3.70 3.71 -10.91
CA PRO A 10 -4.57 4.79 -11.36
C PRO A 10 -5.24 5.57 -10.23
N THR A 11 -5.38 4.98 -9.04
CA THR A 11 -5.97 5.63 -7.86
C THR A 11 -5.18 5.33 -6.59
N SER A 12 -5.20 6.25 -5.62
CA SER A 12 -4.64 6.07 -4.27
C SER A 12 -5.30 4.92 -3.52
N ARG A 13 -6.61 4.74 -3.69
CA ARG A 13 -7.34 3.56 -3.15
C ARG A 13 -6.79 2.26 -3.72
N GLY A 14 -6.47 2.23 -5.02
CA GLY A 14 -5.82 1.10 -5.67
C GLY A 14 -4.42 0.82 -5.11
N ALA A 15 -3.63 1.86 -4.81
CA ALA A 15 -2.31 1.72 -4.20
C ALA A 15 -2.42 1.09 -2.81
N LEU A 16 -3.34 1.59 -1.98
CA LEU A 16 -3.59 1.04 -0.65
C LEU A 16 -4.10 -0.40 -0.69
N PHE A 17 -4.97 -0.74 -1.67
CA PHE A 17 -5.45 -2.11 -1.84
C PHE A 17 -4.32 -3.08 -2.22
N ARG A 18 -3.38 -2.67 -3.08
CA ARG A 18 -2.18 -3.47 -3.37
C ARG A 18 -1.32 -3.67 -2.13
N ALA A 19 -1.10 -2.61 -1.35
CA ALA A 19 -0.37 -2.72 -0.09
C ALA A 19 -1.07 -3.64 0.92
N LYS A 20 -2.41 -3.58 1.01
CA LYS A 20 -3.20 -4.52 1.82
C LYS A 20 -2.90 -5.97 1.41
N ARG A 21 -3.01 -6.29 0.11
CA ARG A 21 -2.76 -7.65 -0.38
C ARG A 21 -1.35 -8.14 -0.04
N TRP A 22 -0.35 -7.28 -0.25
CA TRP A 22 1.03 -7.56 0.12
C TRP A 22 1.21 -7.78 1.62
N PHE A 23 0.61 -6.95 2.47
CA PHE A 23 0.70 -7.12 3.92
C PHE A 23 0.11 -8.47 4.33
N TYR A 24 -1.09 -8.80 3.85
CA TYR A 24 -1.74 -10.07 4.22
C TYR A 24 -0.94 -11.27 3.74
N SER A 25 -0.38 -11.23 2.52
CA SER A 25 0.43 -12.34 2.00
C SER A 25 1.76 -12.53 2.75
N THR A 26 2.34 -11.43 3.24
CA THR A 26 3.71 -11.42 3.78
C THR A 26 3.72 -11.58 5.30
N PHE A 27 2.84 -10.89 6.01
CA PHE A 27 2.89 -10.75 7.47
C PHE A 27 1.69 -11.34 8.21
N TYR A 28 0.62 -11.73 7.50
CA TYR A 28 -0.58 -12.24 8.16
C TYR A 28 -0.80 -13.73 7.90
N THR A 29 -0.98 -14.14 6.65
CA THR A 29 -1.47 -15.49 6.30
C THR A 29 -0.61 -16.60 6.91
N LYS A 30 0.72 -16.45 6.88
CA LYS A 30 1.69 -17.45 7.34
C LYS A 30 2.23 -17.22 8.76
N ALA A 31 1.78 -16.18 9.45
CA ALA A 31 2.29 -15.87 10.79
C ALA A 31 1.65 -16.78 11.87
N PRO A 32 2.37 -17.06 12.98
CA PRO A 32 1.80 -17.68 14.16
C PRO A 32 0.59 -16.89 14.72
N PRO A 33 -0.40 -17.55 15.35
CA PRO A 33 -1.61 -16.88 15.87
C PRO A 33 -1.33 -15.65 16.75
N GLU A 34 -0.32 -15.74 17.61
CA GLU A 34 0.08 -14.68 18.53
C GLU A 34 0.68 -13.46 17.81
N VAL A 35 1.35 -13.67 16.67
CA VAL A 35 1.94 -12.61 15.85
C VAL A 35 0.92 -12.02 14.86
N LYS A 36 -0.05 -12.82 14.40
CA LYS A 36 -1.09 -12.40 13.44
C LYS A 36 -1.85 -11.17 13.88
N GLU A 37 -2.37 -11.17 15.10
CA GLU A 37 -3.16 -10.04 15.60
C GLU A 37 -2.30 -8.81 15.88
N GLU A 38 -1.04 -8.99 16.31
CA GLU A 38 -0.09 -7.88 16.45
C GLU A 38 0.19 -7.21 15.10
N ASN A 39 0.51 -8.01 14.08
CA ASN A 39 0.74 -7.52 12.72
C ASN A 39 -0.48 -6.83 12.14
N LYS A 40 -1.68 -7.40 12.34
CA LYS A 40 -2.93 -6.82 11.88
C LYS A 40 -3.21 -5.47 12.54
N ARG A 41 -2.99 -5.33 13.84
CA ARG A 41 -3.11 -4.04 14.54
C ARG A 41 -2.14 -3.00 13.98
N ALA A 42 -0.89 -3.37 13.76
CA ALA A 42 0.11 -2.48 13.16
C ALA A 42 -0.29 -2.03 11.74
N TRP A 43 -0.77 -2.97 10.91
CA TRP A 43 -1.28 -2.67 9.58
C TRP A 43 -2.50 -1.74 9.59
N VAL A 44 -3.50 -2.03 10.43
CA VAL A 44 -4.72 -1.22 10.54
C VAL A 44 -4.37 0.20 10.98
N SER A 45 -3.45 0.37 11.92
CA SER A 45 -2.98 1.69 12.35
C SER A 45 -2.31 2.46 11.22
N LEU A 46 -1.38 1.84 10.49
CA LEU A 46 -0.72 2.46 9.34
C LEU A 46 -1.71 2.82 8.23
N ALA A 47 -2.57 1.87 7.84
CA ALA A 47 -3.56 2.05 6.78
C ALA A 47 -4.56 3.16 7.14
N GLY A 48 -4.99 3.23 8.41
CA GLY A 48 -5.85 4.30 8.91
C GLY A 48 -5.23 5.68 8.71
N LYS A 49 -3.96 5.87 9.11
CA LYS A 49 -3.23 7.13 8.91
C LYS A 49 -3.08 7.51 7.43
N ILE A 50 -2.83 6.52 6.56
CA ILE A 50 -2.76 6.76 5.11
C ILE A 50 -4.12 7.23 4.58
N ILE A 51 -5.21 6.58 4.98
CA ILE A 51 -6.58 6.95 4.56
C ILE A 51 -6.92 8.37 5.02
N GLU A 52 -6.62 8.70 6.28
CA GLU A 52 -6.85 10.04 6.84
C GLU A 52 -6.13 11.12 6.02
N GLU A 53 -4.84 10.92 5.75
CA GLU A 53 -4.03 11.87 4.98
C GLU A 53 -4.48 12.00 3.51
N LEU A 54 -4.95 10.92 2.90
CA LEU A 54 -5.52 10.93 1.55
C LEU A 54 -6.85 11.68 1.48
N ASN A 55 -7.73 11.45 2.46
CA ASN A 55 -9.04 12.11 2.56
C ASN A 55 -8.86 13.61 2.80
N ARG A 56 -7.95 14.00 3.70
CA ARG A 56 -7.62 15.40 3.98
C ARG A 56 -7.15 16.17 2.73
N ARG A 57 -6.56 15.47 1.75
CA ARG A 57 -6.08 16.02 0.47
C ARG A 57 -7.07 15.85 -0.68
N ASN A 58 -8.24 15.26 -0.45
CA ASN A 58 -9.18 14.86 -1.51
C ASN A 58 -8.50 14.08 -2.66
N ALA A 59 -7.58 13.17 -2.31
CA ALA A 59 -6.66 12.53 -3.25
C ALA A 59 -6.96 11.04 -3.50
N SER A 60 -8.10 10.54 -3.01
CA SER A 60 -8.48 9.13 -3.09
C SER A 60 -8.54 8.58 -4.53
N ASP A 61 -8.91 9.43 -5.48
CA ASP A 61 -9.05 9.08 -6.91
C ASP A 61 -7.88 9.54 -7.76
N LYS A 62 -6.84 10.13 -7.15
CA LYS A 62 -5.64 10.54 -7.86
C LYS A 62 -4.72 9.34 -8.09
N PRO A 63 -4.04 9.26 -9.24
CA PRO A 63 -2.97 8.30 -9.43
C PRO A 63 -1.91 8.41 -8.33
N ALA A 64 -1.42 7.26 -7.88
CA ALA A 64 -0.48 7.26 -6.78
C ALA A 64 0.49 6.10 -6.81
N ARG A 65 1.60 6.28 -6.12
CA ARG A 65 2.53 5.23 -5.71
C ARG A 65 2.67 5.26 -4.20
N LEU A 66 2.55 4.10 -3.57
CA LEU A 66 2.79 3.91 -2.15
C LEU A 66 4.17 3.28 -1.96
N THR A 67 4.91 3.74 -0.96
CA THR A 67 6.14 3.12 -0.46
C THR A 67 6.00 2.93 1.05
N ILE A 68 6.35 1.77 1.58
CA ILE A 68 6.31 1.46 3.00
C ILE A 68 7.72 1.08 3.45
N SER A 69 8.25 1.83 4.42
CA SER A 69 9.49 1.50 5.12
C SER A 69 9.14 0.80 6.43
N TYR A 70 9.77 -0.34 6.71
CA TYR A 70 9.44 -1.17 7.86
C TYR A 70 10.63 -2.01 8.34
N GLU A 71 10.46 -2.62 9.50
CA GLU A 71 11.31 -3.67 10.04
C GLU A 71 10.50 -4.94 10.27
N VAL A 72 11.22 -6.06 10.34
CA VAL A 72 10.66 -7.36 10.71
C VAL A 72 11.26 -7.75 12.05
N GLY A 73 10.42 -7.91 13.06
CA GLY A 73 10.84 -8.36 14.38
C GLY A 73 11.31 -9.82 14.36
N SER A 74 11.92 -10.26 15.46
CA SER A 74 12.50 -11.60 15.59
C SER A 74 11.47 -12.73 15.50
N ARG A 75 10.19 -12.46 15.76
CA ARG A 75 9.09 -13.42 15.61
C ARG A 75 8.30 -13.23 14.30
N GLY A 76 8.79 -12.38 13.40
CA GLY A 76 8.09 -12.02 12.16
C GLY A 76 7.10 -10.86 12.31
N GLU A 77 7.26 -10.04 13.36
CA GLU A 77 6.37 -8.90 13.58
C GLU A 77 6.59 -7.82 12.51
N PHE A 78 5.50 -7.32 11.94
CA PHE A 78 5.51 -6.18 11.03
C PHE A 78 5.61 -4.89 11.84
N LYS A 79 6.75 -4.21 11.74
CA LYS A 79 7.03 -2.95 12.43
C LYS A 79 7.11 -1.81 11.40
N PRO A 80 5.98 -1.16 11.04
CA PRO A 80 6.00 -0.07 10.09
C PRO A 80 6.72 1.15 10.68
N ILE A 81 7.63 1.74 9.88
CA ILE A 81 8.37 2.96 10.25
C ILE A 81 7.69 4.17 9.60
N SER A 82 7.43 4.10 8.30
CA SER A 82 6.79 5.18 7.56
C SER A 82 6.10 4.68 6.29
N ALA A 83 5.18 5.50 5.78
CA ALA A 83 4.61 5.34 4.45
C ALA A 83 4.70 6.65 3.69
N THR A 84 5.15 6.58 2.44
CA THR A 84 5.20 7.70 1.50
C THR A 84 4.18 7.46 0.40
N VAL A 85 3.29 8.43 0.20
CA VAL A 85 2.33 8.44 -0.92
C VAL A 85 2.78 9.51 -1.91
N GLU A 86 3.28 9.09 -3.07
CA GLU A 86 3.54 9.95 -4.21
C GLU A 86 2.23 10.08 -5.00
N LEU A 87 1.60 11.25 -4.94
CA LEU A 87 0.46 11.60 -5.80
C LEU A 87 0.99 12.09 -7.15
N MET A 88 0.39 11.61 -8.24
CA MET A 88 0.90 11.82 -9.59
C MET A 88 -0.23 12.24 -10.54
N GLU A 89 0.15 12.89 -11.64
CA GLU A 89 -0.71 13.02 -12.82
C GLU A 89 -0.31 11.96 -13.84
N ILE A 90 -1.30 11.30 -14.45
CA ILE A 90 -1.08 10.41 -15.59
C ILE A 90 -1.54 11.15 -16.83
N LYS A 91 -0.66 11.28 -17.81
CA LYS A 91 -0.98 11.80 -19.14
C LYS A 91 -0.73 10.67 -20.16
N PRO A 92 -1.69 10.37 -21.05
CA PRO A 92 -1.47 9.41 -22.11
C PRO A 92 -0.35 9.93 -23.02
N ILE A 93 0.59 9.04 -23.37
CA ILE A 93 1.65 9.35 -24.33
C ILE A 93 1.13 9.15 -25.76
N GLU A 94 0.35 8.09 -25.96
CA GLU A 94 -0.28 7.74 -27.23
C GLU A 94 -1.60 7.01 -26.94
N VAL A 95 -2.60 7.18 -27.80
CA VAL A 95 -3.88 6.48 -27.73
C VAL A 95 -4.17 5.89 -29.10
N PHE A 96 -4.33 4.58 -29.17
CA PHE A 96 -4.76 3.88 -30.37
C PHE A 96 -5.84 2.84 -30.01
N THR A 97 -6.75 2.61 -30.94
CA THR A 97 -7.84 1.64 -30.80
C THR A 97 -7.54 0.44 -31.68
N ILE A 98 -7.51 -0.75 -31.10
CA ILE A 98 -7.42 -2.01 -31.85
C ILE A 98 -8.85 -2.47 -32.14
N THR A 99 -9.23 -2.48 -33.42
CA THR A 99 -10.50 -3.07 -33.85
C THR A 99 -10.25 -4.53 -34.22
N VAL A 100 -11.05 -5.44 -33.67
CA VAL A 100 -11.10 -6.83 -34.07
C VAL A 100 -12.35 -6.99 -34.94
N GLY A 101 -12.17 -7.39 -36.20
CA GLY A 101 -13.26 -7.78 -37.11
C GLY A 101 -13.67 -9.22 -36.89
#